data_AF-A0AA95JD37-F1
#
_entry.id   AF-A0AA95JD37-F1
#
_cell.length_a   1.000
_cell.length_b   1.000
_cell.length_c   1.000
_cell.angle_alpha   90.00
_cell.angle_beta   90.00
_cell.angle_gamma   90.00
#
_symmetry.space_group_name_H-M   'P 1'
#
loop_
_entity.id
_entity.type
_entity.pdbx_description
1 polymer ?
#
loop_
_entity_poly.entity_id
_entity_poly.type
_entity_poly.pdbx_seq_one_letter_code
_entity_poly.pdbx_strand_id
1 'polypeptide(L)'
;MKKLLMISLIIVLSLTGCGDKAENKVVTEPVESAMKVETPSTKQGSSPIPITESIHGMRFIGLENIERFYQLAKEHKTTEIRVIQYTIEGDPIYYDMISDGSSVNLVIDNSEDAFGSPNIQKFNCSMLEKEETTTFTDYQLSECTGLNEPLSVMHISYNYAEQDLFDFNLQYGYHEMNVIDTFNDQLIIIGKDSELHTFSNYHLTDDEMQEIYRQFVLSNYLAEKTLSTVCNQKPQENYTINVKINGGTRDFAWSECDQSDDGIAMSKLVKSIVAILKQNADYPDIETLLYL
;
A
#
# COMPACT_ATOMS: atom_id res chain seq x y z
N MET A 1 -13.36 59.15 -10.17
CA MET A 1 -14.50 59.99 -9.73
C MET A 1 -15.19 59.30 -8.56
N LYS A 2 -15.31 60.01 -7.43
CA LYS A 2 -16.26 59.87 -6.29
C LYS A 2 -16.41 58.49 -5.61
N LYS A 3 -15.81 58.33 -4.42
CA LYS A 3 -16.39 58.42 -3.04
C LYS A 3 -16.89 57.05 -2.54
N LEU A 4 -16.20 56.39 -1.59
CA LEU A 4 -16.25 56.53 -0.11
C LEU A 4 -17.43 55.76 0.51
N LEU A 5 -17.16 54.70 1.28
CA LEU A 5 -17.59 54.58 2.68
C LEU A 5 -16.89 53.40 3.40
N MET A 6 -16.09 53.75 4.41
CA MET A 6 -15.68 52.90 5.53
C MET A 6 -16.87 52.72 6.49
N ILE A 7 -17.09 51.52 7.04
CA ILE A 7 -17.61 51.34 8.39
C ILE A 7 -16.88 50.15 9.04
N SER A 8 -15.95 50.48 9.94
CA SER A 8 -15.47 49.58 10.99
C SER A 8 -16.52 49.49 12.09
N LEU A 9 -16.78 48.29 12.62
CA LEU A 9 -17.39 48.14 13.94
C LEU A 9 -16.56 47.17 14.77
N ILE A 10 -15.84 47.75 15.71
CA ILE A 10 -15.10 47.11 16.79
C ILE A 10 -16.13 46.75 17.87
N ILE A 11 -16.19 45.48 18.28
CA ILE A 11 -16.87 45.06 19.50
C ILE A 11 -15.79 44.52 20.45
N VAL A 12 -15.49 45.31 21.48
CA VAL A 12 -14.74 44.94 22.68
C VAL A 12 -15.73 44.89 23.83
N LEU A 13 -15.60 43.87 24.70
CA LEU A 13 -16.02 43.73 26.11
C LEU A 13 -16.41 42.25 26.31
N SER A 14 -15.99 41.52 27.35
CA SER A 14 -15.45 41.89 28.65
C SER A 14 -14.76 40.69 29.31
N LEU A 15 -13.71 40.98 30.07
CA LEU A 15 -13.08 40.09 31.05
C LEU A 15 -14.07 39.71 32.16
N THR A 16 -14.09 38.43 32.54
CA THR A 16 -14.38 38.00 33.91
C THR A 16 -13.38 36.91 34.30
N GLY A 17 -12.54 37.22 35.28
CA GLY A 17 -11.73 36.25 36.01
C GLY A 17 -12.36 35.91 37.36
N CYS A 18 -12.04 34.72 37.85
CA CYS A 18 -12.02 34.21 39.24
C CYS A 18 -11.51 32.76 39.10
N GLY A 19 -10.55 32.22 39.83
CA GLY A 19 -9.86 32.60 41.06
C GLY A 19 -9.46 31.29 41.75
N ASP A 20 -8.18 31.09 42.07
CA ASP A 20 -7.66 29.88 42.74
C ASP A 20 -8.19 29.72 44.16
N LYS A 21 -8.45 28.48 44.59
CA LYS A 21 -8.28 28.06 45.99
C LYS A 21 -7.79 26.62 46.14
N ALA A 22 -6.83 26.54 47.07
CA ALA A 22 -6.04 25.41 47.51
C ALA A 22 -6.80 24.29 48.27
N GLU A 23 -6.14 23.13 48.25
CA GLU A 23 -6.00 22.09 49.28
C GLU A 23 -7.23 21.54 50.01
N ASN A 24 -7.37 20.22 49.94
CA ASN A 24 -7.65 19.45 51.16
C ASN A 24 -6.88 18.12 51.15
N LYS A 25 -5.86 18.04 52.01
CA LYS A 25 -5.21 16.80 52.44
C LYS A 25 -6.17 16.03 53.34
N VAL A 26 -6.47 14.79 52.99
CA VAL A 26 -6.91 13.79 53.98
C VAL A 26 -5.87 12.69 54.01
N VAL A 27 -5.12 12.68 55.11
CA VAL A 27 -4.25 11.58 55.53
C VAL A 27 -5.09 10.63 56.36
N THR A 28 -5.17 9.37 55.95
CA THR A 28 -5.48 8.23 56.82
C THR A 28 -4.55 7.08 56.43
N GLU A 29 -3.58 6.78 57.29
CA GLU A 29 -2.82 5.52 57.29
C GLU A 29 -3.57 4.45 58.14
N PRO A 30 -3.06 3.22 58.32
CA PRO A 30 -3.07 2.13 57.34
C PRO A 30 -3.79 0.88 57.92
N VAL A 31 -4.32 0.00 57.07
CA VAL A 31 -4.62 -1.38 57.48
C VAL A 31 -4.05 -2.35 56.47
N GLU A 32 -3.06 -3.07 56.97
CA GLU A 32 -2.39 -4.23 56.42
C GLU A 32 -3.35 -5.41 56.29
N SER A 33 -3.46 -6.01 55.09
CA SER A 33 -3.33 -7.47 54.87
C SER A 33 -4.04 -7.96 53.59
N ALA A 34 -3.28 -8.78 52.85
CA ALA A 34 -3.69 -9.83 51.93
C ALA A 34 -4.42 -9.46 50.63
N MET A 35 -3.70 -9.55 49.50
CA MET A 35 -3.72 -10.72 48.62
C MET A 35 -2.87 -10.39 47.38
N LYS A 36 -1.75 -11.10 47.23
CA LYS A 36 -0.86 -10.97 46.09
C LYS A 36 -1.58 -11.53 44.87
N VAL A 37 -2.26 -10.66 44.11
CA VAL A 37 -2.73 -10.99 42.76
C VAL A 37 -1.48 -11.08 41.90
N GLU A 38 -1.16 -12.29 41.47
CA GLU A 38 -0.16 -12.53 40.44
C GLU A 38 -0.59 -11.79 39.17
N THR A 39 0.03 -10.64 38.93
CA THR A 39 0.10 -10.03 37.60
C THR A 39 0.66 -11.08 36.64
N PRO A 40 -0.03 -11.41 35.53
CA PRO A 40 0.53 -12.25 34.49
C PRO A 40 1.82 -11.60 34.00
N SER A 41 2.93 -12.28 34.28
CA SER A 41 4.26 -11.94 33.82
C SER A 41 4.23 -11.63 32.33
N THR A 42 4.59 -10.40 31.99
CA THR A 42 4.92 -9.97 30.64
C THR A 42 5.93 -10.95 30.06
N LYS A 43 5.53 -11.76 29.08
CA LYS A 43 6.48 -12.55 28.30
C LYS A 43 7.27 -11.60 27.42
N GLN A 44 8.47 -11.28 27.89
CA GLN A 44 9.53 -10.70 27.08
C GLN A 44 9.95 -11.75 26.04
N GLY A 45 9.67 -11.51 24.76
CA GLY A 45 10.16 -12.35 23.66
C GLY A 45 9.20 -12.64 22.49
N SER A 46 8.02 -12.02 22.38
CA SER A 46 7.23 -12.10 21.15
C SER A 46 7.86 -11.20 20.08
N SER A 47 8.18 -11.76 18.91
CA SER A 47 8.40 -10.95 17.71
C SER A 47 7.21 -10.00 17.53
N PRO A 48 7.41 -8.77 17.02
CA PRO A 48 6.30 -7.89 16.69
C PRO A 48 5.30 -8.61 15.78
N ILE A 49 4.01 -8.43 16.03
CA ILE A 49 2.95 -8.92 15.15
C ILE A 49 3.19 -8.28 13.76
N PRO A 50 3.25 -9.06 12.67
CA PRO A 50 3.34 -8.49 11.32
C PRO A 50 2.16 -7.56 11.03
N ILE A 51 2.42 -6.43 10.37
CA ILE A 51 1.41 -5.42 10.06
C ILE A 51 1.27 -5.27 8.55
N THR A 52 0.03 -5.20 8.08
CA THR A 52 -0.32 -4.70 6.75
C THR A 52 -1.21 -3.47 6.93
N GLU A 53 -0.94 -2.40 6.16
CA GLU A 53 -1.76 -1.18 6.19
C GLU A 53 -2.35 -0.91 4.81
N SER A 54 -3.61 -0.46 4.79
CA SER A 54 -4.31 0.07 3.62
C SER A 54 -4.70 1.51 3.91
N ILE A 55 -4.04 2.44 3.21
CA ILE A 55 -4.27 3.87 3.33
C ILE A 55 -5.19 4.27 2.18
N HIS A 56 -6.48 4.42 2.50
CA HIS A 56 -7.56 4.77 1.56
C HIS A 56 -7.64 3.83 0.33
N GLY A 57 -7.23 2.57 0.46
CA GLY A 57 -7.28 1.59 -0.64
C GLY A 57 -6.33 1.85 -1.81
N MET A 58 -5.38 2.79 -1.68
CA MET A 58 -4.46 3.15 -2.76
C MET A 58 -2.98 2.91 -2.42
N ARG A 59 -2.58 3.23 -1.19
CA ARG A 59 -1.22 3.00 -0.70
C ARG A 59 -1.24 1.89 0.33
N PHE A 60 -0.32 0.95 0.20
CA PHE A 60 -0.25 -0.20 1.07
C PHE A 60 1.09 -0.28 1.78
N ILE A 61 1.16 -0.86 2.96
CA ILE A 61 2.43 -1.14 3.66
C ILE A 61 2.39 -2.60 4.09
N GLY A 62 3.48 -3.33 3.88
CA GLY A 62 3.59 -4.73 4.31
C GLY A 62 2.60 -5.67 3.62
N LEU A 63 2.32 -5.49 2.32
CA LEU A 63 1.42 -6.38 1.56
C LEU A 63 1.89 -7.85 1.59
N GLU A 64 3.19 -8.06 1.66
CA GLU A 64 3.78 -9.39 1.81
C GLU A 64 3.36 -10.09 3.11
N ASN A 65 2.98 -9.34 4.15
CA ASN A 65 2.56 -9.90 5.43
C ASN A 65 1.18 -10.56 5.32
N ILE A 66 0.21 -9.93 4.65
CA ILE A 66 -1.12 -10.54 4.45
C ILE A 66 -1.05 -11.78 3.56
N GLU A 67 -0.23 -11.74 2.50
CA GLU A 67 0.01 -12.92 1.67
C GLU A 67 0.68 -14.03 2.47
N ARG A 68 1.69 -13.71 3.29
CA ARG A 68 2.35 -14.69 4.16
C ARG A 68 1.38 -15.29 5.18
N PHE A 69 0.54 -14.46 5.80
CA PHE A 69 -0.50 -14.92 6.74
C PHE A 69 -1.45 -15.89 6.04
N TYR A 70 -1.95 -15.53 4.84
CA TYR A 70 -2.82 -16.38 4.03
C TYR A 70 -2.16 -17.74 3.76
N GLN A 71 -0.93 -17.77 3.24
CA GLN A 71 -0.23 -19.02 2.92
C GLN A 71 -0.01 -19.89 4.16
N LEU A 72 0.44 -19.30 5.28
CA LEU A 72 0.64 -20.05 6.53
C LEU A 72 -0.67 -20.62 7.08
N ALA A 73 -1.76 -19.85 7.04
CA ALA A 73 -3.07 -20.31 7.47
C ALA A 73 -3.59 -21.46 6.58
N LYS A 74 -3.41 -21.37 5.25
CA LYS A 74 -3.75 -22.46 4.31
C LYS A 74 -2.93 -23.73 4.55
N GLU A 75 -1.70 -23.60 5.03
CA GLU A 75 -0.83 -24.70 5.45
C GLU A 75 -1.14 -25.23 6.86
N HIS A 76 -2.24 -24.80 7.48
CA HIS A 76 -2.64 -25.15 8.84
C HIS A 76 -1.61 -24.78 9.91
N LYS A 77 -0.80 -23.75 9.66
CA LYS A 77 0.19 -23.24 10.62
C LYS A 77 -0.42 -22.12 11.44
N THR A 78 -0.09 -22.12 12.74
CA THR A 78 -0.43 -21.01 13.63
C THR A 78 0.31 -19.75 13.20
N THR A 79 -0.42 -18.66 13.00
CA THR A 79 0.13 -17.36 12.56
C THR A 79 -0.80 -16.23 12.98
N GLU A 80 -0.27 -15.01 13.07
CA GLU A 80 -1.02 -13.82 13.43
C GLU A 80 -0.61 -12.64 12.54
N ILE A 81 -1.55 -11.71 12.33
CA ILE A 81 -1.35 -10.47 11.60
C ILE A 81 -2.31 -9.39 12.13
N ARG A 82 -1.88 -8.14 12.02
CA ARG A 82 -2.75 -6.97 12.11
C ARG A 82 -2.90 -6.34 10.74
N VAL A 83 -4.13 -6.19 10.27
CA VAL A 83 -4.45 -5.34 9.13
C VAL A 83 -5.01 -4.02 9.64
N ILE A 84 -4.49 -2.90 9.16
CA ILE A 84 -4.97 -1.55 9.50
C ILE A 84 -5.59 -0.95 8.25
N GLN A 85 -6.86 -0.59 8.31
CA GLN A 85 -7.52 0.13 7.22
C GLN A 85 -7.85 1.54 7.70
N TYR A 86 -7.41 2.55 6.96
CA TYR A 86 -7.71 3.95 7.29
C TYR A 86 -9.01 4.39 6.62
N THR A 87 -9.90 5.00 7.41
CA THR A 87 -11.10 5.69 6.90
C THR A 87 -10.72 6.83 5.96
N ILE A 88 -11.68 7.43 5.26
CA ILE A 88 -11.41 8.58 4.39
C ILE A 88 -10.92 9.79 5.18
N GLU A 89 -11.28 9.89 6.46
CA GLU A 89 -10.83 10.90 7.41
C GLU A 89 -9.42 10.62 7.95
N GLY A 90 -8.91 9.39 7.77
CA GLY A 90 -7.58 8.97 8.20
C GLY A 90 -7.55 8.31 9.57
N ASP A 91 -8.70 7.91 10.13
CA ASP A 91 -8.75 7.17 11.39
C ASP A 91 -8.57 5.67 11.14
N PRO A 92 -7.83 4.95 11.99
CA PRO A 92 -7.55 3.53 11.79
C PRO A 92 -8.70 2.62 12.26
N ILE A 93 -8.96 1.58 11.48
CA ILE A 93 -9.74 0.41 11.86
C ILE A 93 -8.78 -0.78 11.88
N TYR A 94 -8.68 -1.44 13.03
CA TYR A 94 -7.78 -2.57 13.24
C TYR A 94 -8.53 -3.89 13.04
N TYR A 95 -7.90 -4.80 12.28
CA TYR A 95 -8.34 -6.17 12.06
C TYR A 95 -7.21 -7.10 12.55
N ASP A 96 -7.31 -7.53 13.80
CA ASP A 96 -6.36 -8.49 14.39
C ASP A 96 -6.84 -9.90 14.11
N MET A 97 -6.03 -10.66 13.36
CA MET A 97 -6.34 -12.03 12.97
C MET A 97 -5.32 -13.00 13.53
N ILE A 98 -5.79 -14.04 14.21
CA ILE A 98 -4.97 -15.14 14.71
C ILE A 98 -5.52 -16.45 14.15
N SER A 99 -4.75 -17.09 13.28
CA SER A 99 -5.03 -18.44 12.80
C SER A 99 -4.43 -19.46 13.76
N ASP A 100 -5.23 -20.42 14.23
CA ASP A 100 -4.74 -21.58 14.99
C ASP A 100 -4.41 -22.78 14.08
N GLY A 101 -4.54 -22.60 12.76
CA GLY A 101 -4.37 -23.63 11.74
C GLY A 101 -5.69 -24.31 11.32
N SER A 102 -6.78 -24.14 12.06
CA SER A 102 -8.12 -24.66 11.72
C SER A 102 -9.18 -23.56 11.62
N SER A 103 -9.05 -22.50 12.40
CA SER A 103 -9.94 -21.35 12.44
C SER A 103 -9.15 -20.06 12.57
N VAL A 104 -9.78 -18.95 12.19
CA VAL A 104 -9.25 -17.60 12.39
C VAL A 104 -10.09 -16.89 13.44
N ASN A 105 -9.47 -16.46 14.53
CA ASN A 105 -10.05 -15.53 15.47
C ASN A 105 -9.79 -14.11 14.98
N LEU A 106 -10.85 -13.36 14.74
CA LEU A 106 -10.80 -11.98 14.28
C LEU A 106 -11.28 -11.04 15.39
N VAL A 107 -10.54 -9.96 15.62
CA VAL A 107 -10.99 -8.80 16.40
C VAL A 107 -10.99 -7.59 15.48
N ILE A 108 -12.16 -6.95 15.36
CA ILE A 108 -12.29 -5.66 14.66
C ILE A 108 -12.43 -4.57 15.72
N ASP A 109 -11.55 -3.58 15.67
CA ASP A 109 -11.52 -2.45 16.60
C ASP A 109 -11.54 -1.15 15.80
N ASN A 110 -12.65 -0.41 15.87
CA ASN A 110 -12.80 0.94 15.32
C ASN A 110 -12.91 1.99 16.44
N SER A 111 -12.35 1.72 17.63
CA SER A 111 -12.46 2.64 18.76
C SER A 111 -11.71 3.97 18.58
N GLU A 112 -10.77 4.01 17.63
CA GLU A 112 -10.02 5.20 17.24
C GLU A 112 -10.66 5.98 16.07
N ASP A 113 -11.75 5.45 15.48
CA ASP A 113 -12.56 6.17 14.49
C ASP A 113 -13.44 7.22 15.18
N ALA A 114 -13.08 8.49 15.01
CA ALA A 114 -13.72 9.61 15.68
C ALA A 114 -15.13 9.91 15.15
N PHE A 115 -15.45 9.46 13.93
CA PHE A 115 -16.73 9.71 13.25
C PHE A 115 -17.65 8.49 13.23
N GLY A 116 -17.08 7.30 13.42
CA GLY A 116 -17.82 6.05 13.63
C GLY A 116 -18.44 5.94 15.02
N SER A 117 -19.21 4.87 15.23
CA SER A 117 -19.58 4.42 16.58
C SER A 117 -18.51 3.47 17.10
N PRO A 118 -17.74 3.85 18.14
CA PRO A 118 -16.69 3.01 18.69
C PRO A 118 -17.24 1.64 19.11
N ASN A 119 -16.65 0.58 18.59
CA ASN A 119 -17.05 -0.79 18.88
C ASN A 119 -15.84 -1.73 18.77
N ILE A 120 -15.89 -2.81 19.55
CA ILE A 120 -14.94 -3.92 19.44
C ILE A 120 -15.74 -5.19 19.20
N GLN A 121 -15.54 -5.78 18.04
CA GLN A 121 -16.26 -6.98 17.61
C GLN A 121 -15.31 -8.16 17.56
N LYS A 122 -15.81 -9.35 17.89
CA LYS A 122 -15.04 -10.58 17.89
C LYS A 122 -15.77 -11.64 17.11
N PHE A 123 -15.04 -12.29 16.20
CA PHE A 123 -15.56 -13.35 15.35
C PHE A 123 -14.61 -14.54 15.41
N ASN A 124 -15.17 -15.74 15.32
CA ASN A 124 -14.42 -16.94 14.96
C ASN A 124 -14.91 -17.40 13.58
N CYS A 125 -13.99 -17.57 12.64
CA CYS A 125 -14.29 -17.91 11.25
C CYS A 125 -13.57 -19.20 10.89
N SER A 126 -14.26 -20.16 10.26
CA SER A 126 -13.67 -21.43 9.84
C SER A 126 -12.96 -21.37 8.49
N MET A 127 -13.14 -20.29 7.72
CA MET A 127 -12.63 -20.22 6.36
C MET A 127 -11.96 -18.87 6.05
N LEU A 128 -10.79 -18.95 5.43
CA LEU A 128 -10.02 -17.83 4.87
C LEU A 128 -9.86 -18.07 3.36
N GLU A 129 -10.32 -17.10 2.58
CA GLU A 129 -10.36 -17.15 1.14
C GLU A 129 -9.60 -15.96 0.55
N LYS A 130 -9.02 -16.17 -0.63
CA LYS A 130 -8.40 -15.14 -1.45
C LYS A 130 -9.05 -15.19 -2.81
N GLU A 131 -9.75 -14.13 -3.17
CA GLU A 131 -10.25 -13.92 -4.52
C GLU A 131 -9.25 -13.04 -5.27
N GLU A 132 -8.77 -13.50 -6.41
CA GLU A 132 -7.84 -12.74 -7.25
C GLU A 132 -8.40 -12.70 -8.67
N THR A 133 -8.59 -11.49 -9.18
CA THR A 133 -9.07 -11.20 -10.53
C THR A 133 -8.06 -10.31 -11.26
N THR A 134 -8.38 -9.94 -12.51
CA THR A 134 -7.58 -8.98 -13.28
C THR A 134 -7.65 -7.55 -12.74
N THR A 135 -8.64 -7.23 -11.89
CA THR A 135 -8.86 -5.86 -11.38
C THR A 135 -8.75 -5.74 -9.87
N PHE A 136 -8.77 -6.83 -9.10
CA PHE A 136 -8.59 -6.76 -7.65
C PHE A 136 -8.07 -8.07 -7.03
N THR A 137 -7.51 -7.95 -5.83
CA THR A 137 -7.32 -9.06 -4.89
C THR A 137 -8.10 -8.76 -3.62
N ASP A 138 -8.91 -9.70 -3.14
CA ASP A 138 -9.66 -9.57 -1.90
C ASP A 138 -9.37 -10.76 -0.97
N TYR A 139 -9.04 -10.46 0.28
CA TYR A 139 -8.89 -11.45 1.34
C TYR A 139 -10.14 -11.42 2.20
N GLN A 140 -10.81 -12.56 2.30
CA GLN A 140 -12.12 -12.67 2.94
C GLN A 140 -12.12 -13.76 4.00
N LEU A 141 -12.83 -13.50 5.10
CA LEU A 141 -13.18 -14.51 6.09
C LEU A 141 -14.65 -14.89 5.95
N SER A 142 -14.94 -16.18 5.86
CA SER A 142 -16.29 -16.71 5.73
C SER A 142 -16.60 -17.71 6.84
N GLU A 143 -17.87 -18.11 6.95
CA GLU A 143 -18.39 -18.96 8.04
C GLU A 143 -18.11 -18.39 9.45
N CYS A 144 -18.17 -17.07 9.59
CA CYS A 144 -17.90 -16.38 10.84
C CYS A 144 -19.09 -16.43 11.81
N THR A 145 -18.83 -16.64 13.10
CA THR A 145 -19.86 -16.65 14.15
C THR A 145 -20.66 -15.35 14.18
N GLY A 146 -21.96 -15.42 13.90
CA GLY A 146 -22.85 -14.27 13.94
C GLY A 146 -22.86 -13.41 12.67
N LEU A 147 -22.18 -13.85 11.60
CA LEU A 147 -22.25 -13.23 10.27
C LEU A 147 -22.84 -14.23 9.28
N ASN A 148 -23.68 -13.75 8.37
CA ASN A 148 -24.27 -14.57 7.29
C ASN A 148 -23.53 -14.39 5.97
N GLU A 149 -22.70 -13.35 5.85
CA GLU A 149 -21.96 -13.00 4.64
C GLU A 149 -20.45 -13.04 4.92
N PRO A 150 -19.61 -13.33 3.91
CA PRO A 150 -18.18 -13.17 4.03
C PRO A 150 -17.78 -11.73 4.40
N LEU A 151 -16.73 -11.61 5.19
CA LEU A 151 -16.15 -10.33 5.60
C LEU A 151 -14.84 -10.10 4.86
N SER A 152 -14.78 -9.07 4.01
CA SER A 152 -13.52 -8.59 3.45
C SER A 152 -12.68 -7.95 4.56
N VAL A 153 -11.45 -8.45 4.73
CA VAL A 153 -10.46 -7.93 5.68
C VAL A 153 -9.35 -7.16 4.99
N MET A 154 -9.19 -7.33 3.68
CA MET A 154 -8.24 -6.58 2.88
C MET A 154 -8.62 -6.63 1.40
N HIS A 155 -9.04 -5.49 0.84
CA HIS A 155 -9.31 -5.33 -0.57
C HIS A 155 -8.23 -4.47 -1.23
N ILE A 156 -7.64 -4.99 -2.31
CA ILE A 156 -6.62 -4.32 -3.12
C ILE A 156 -7.21 -4.15 -4.52
N SER A 157 -7.72 -2.95 -4.81
CA SER A 157 -8.15 -2.61 -6.17
C SER A 157 -6.94 -2.21 -7.00
N TYR A 158 -6.89 -2.75 -8.20
CA TYR A 158 -6.00 -2.34 -9.28
C TYR A 158 -6.80 -2.23 -10.57
N ASN A 159 -8.05 -1.75 -10.52
CA ASN A 159 -8.84 -1.52 -11.72
C ASN A 159 -8.34 -0.27 -12.46
N TYR A 160 -7.73 -0.47 -13.63
CA TYR A 160 -7.20 0.61 -14.46
C TYR A 160 -8.32 1.48 -15.01
N ALA A 161 -9.47 0.89 -15.36
CA ALA A 161 -10.61 1.62 -15.90
C ALA A 161 -11.28 2.58 -14.89
N GLU A 162 -10.95 2.46 -13.60
CA GLU A 162 -11.39 3.40 -12.55
C GLU A 162 -10.46 4.61 -12.41
N GLN A 163 -9.31 4.63 -13.09
CA GLN A 163 -8.39 5.77 -13.06
C GLN A 163 -8.78 6.78 -14.13
N ASP A 164 -8.80 8.07 -13.76
CA ASP A 164 -8.98 9.18 -14.70
C ASP A 164 -7.80 9.26 -15.67
N LEU A 165 -6.61 8.91 -15.20
CA LEU A 165 -5.37 8.91 -15.98
C LEU A 165 -4.39 7.88 -15.40
N PHE A 166 -3.79 7.07 -16.25
CA PHE A 166 -2.60 6.30 -15.92
C PHE A 166 -1.67 6.27 -17.11
N ASP A 167 -0.53 6.95 -16.97
CA ASP A 167 0.52 7.01 -17.97
C ASP A 167 1.89 6.86 -17.32
N PHE A 168 2.86 6.36 -18.10
CA PHE A 168 4.23 6.26 -17.65
C PHE A 168 5.24 6.41 -18.79
N ASN A 169 6.43 6.87 -18.42
CA ASN A 169 7.64 6.85 -19.21
C ASN A 169 8.66 5.99 -18.46
N LEU A 170 8.97 4.81 -19.00
CA LEU A 170 9.99 3.89 -18.48
C LEU A 170 11.19 3.89 -19.42
N GLN A 171 12.36 4.27 -18.91
CA GLN A 171 13.63 4.14 -19.62
C GLN A 171 14.49 3.09 -18.92
N TYR A 172 15.10 2.19 -19.67
CA TYR A 172 15.82 1.05 -19.09
C TYR A 172 16.97 0.50 -19.94
N GLY A 173 17.84 -0.25 -19.28
CA GLY A 173 18.97 -0.96 -19.88
C GLY A 173 20.24 -0.12 -19.91
N TYR A 174 21.21 -0.51 -20.75
CA TYR A 174 22.47 0.22 -20.89
C TYR A 174 22.20 1.65 -21.37
N HIS A 175 22.66 2.64 -20.60
CA HIS A 175 22.46 4.06 -20.91
C HIS A 175 20.98 4.44 -21.13
N GLU A 176 20.03 3.66 -20.58
CA GLU A 176 18.58 3.94 -20.68
C GLU A 176 18.10 4.05 -22.13
N MET A 177 18.74 3.31 -23.05
CA MET A 177 18.44 3.39 -24.49
C MET A 177 17.09 2.78 -24.89
N ASN A 178 16.48 1.96 -24.04
CA ASN A 178 15.12 1.48 -24.27
C ASN A 178 14.14 2.43 -23.57
N VAL A 179 13.08 2.82 -24.27
CA VAL A 179 12.08 3.77 -23.77
C VAL A 179 10.69 3.25 -24.10
N ILE A 180 9.81 3.27 -23.11
CA ILE A 180 8.38 3.01 -23.24
C ILE A 180 7.68 4.25 -22.72
N ASP A 181 7.03 5.00 -23.61
CA ASP A 181 6.42 6.28 -23.29
C ASP A 181 4.95 6.27 -23.72
N THR A 182 4.05 6.08 -22.75
CA THR A 182 2.61 6.11 -23.00
C THR A 182 2.06 7.54 -23.08
N PHE A 183 2.80 8.54 -22.58
CA PHE A 183 2.39 9.95 -22.74
C PHE A 183 2.45 10.40 -24.19
N ASN A 184 3.39 9.84 -24.95
CA ASN A 184 3.68 10.22 -26.33
C ASN A 184 3.50 9.07 -27.34
N ASP A 185 2.96 7.93 -26.90
CA ASP A 185 2.75 6.72 -27.71
C ASP A 185 4.02 6.31 -28.48
N GLN A 186 5.14 6.24 -27.76
CA GLN A 186 6.46 5.98 -28.32
C GLN A 186 7.13 4.78 -27.65
N LEU A 187 7.73 3.93 -28.48
CA LEU A 187 8.59 2.85 -28.04
C LEU A 187 9.94 2.95 -28.77
N ILE A 188 11.03 2.93 -28.00
CA ILE A 188 12.40 2.86 -28.50
C ILE A 188 13.05 1.62 -27.91
N ILE A 189 13.64 0.77 -28.76
CA ILE A 189 14.32 -0.45 -28.33
C ILE A 189 15.69 -0.52 -29.01
N ILE A 190 16.73 -0.90 -28.27
CA ILE A 190 17.99 -1.33 -28.87
C ILE A 190 17.89 -2.81 -29.27
N GLY A 191 17.97 -3.06 -30.57
CA GLY A 191 17.91 -4.40 -31.15
C GLY A 191 19.18 -5.22 -30.90
N LYS A 192 19.12 -6.52 -31.22
CA LYS A 192 20.28 -7.43 -31.09
C LYS A 192 21.43 -7.09 -32.03
N ASP A 193 21.12 -6.39 -33.11
CA ASP A 193 22.05 -5.79 -34.06
C ASP A 193 22.72 -4.51 -33.54
N SER A 194 22.38 -4.07 -32.32
CA SER A 194 22.80 -2.79 -31.74
C SER A 194 22.26 -1.56 -32.49
N GLU A 195 21.21 -1.72 -33.30
CA GLU A 195 20.48 -0.62 -33.91
C GLU A 195 19.32 -0.16 -33.02
N LEU A 196 18.99 1.13 -33.10
CA LEU A 196 17.83 1.68 -32.41
C LEU A 196 16.61 1.55 -33.32
N HIS A 197 15.59 0.86 -32.81
CA HIS A 197 14.28 0.76 -33.44
C HIS A 197 13.33 1.71 -32.74
N THR A 198 12.67 2.58 -33.51
CA THR A 198 11.68 3.52 -32.99
C THR A 198 10.32 3.21 -33.59
N PHE A 199 9.33 3.00 -32.73
CA PHE A 199 7.93 2.79 -33.08
C PHE A 199 7.15 4.02 -32.62
N SER A 200 6.49 4.69 -33.56
CA SER A 200 5.63 5.85 -33.30
C SER A 200 4.16 5.44 -33.39
N ASN A 201 3.30 6.04 -32.57
CA ASN A 201 1.92 5.59 -32.34
C ASN A 201 1.87 4.15 -31.80
N TYR A 202 2.86 3.82 -30.97
CA TYR A 202 2.86 2.57 -30.23
C TYR A 202 1.88 2.70 -29.07
N HIS A 203 0.87 1.84 -29.05
CA HIS A 203 -0.14 1.83 -28.01
C HIS A 203 -0.21 0.45 -27.37
N LEU A 204 -0.34 0.45 -26.05
CA LEU A 204 -0.70 -0.73 -25.29
C LEU A 204 -2.21 -0.90 -25.32
N THR A 205 -2.66 -2.14 -25.42
CA THR A 205 -4.08 -2.48 -25.30
C THR A 205 -4.58 -2.25 -23.87
N ASP A 206 -5.89 -2.13 -23.69
CA ASP A 206 -6.49 -1.96 -22.35
C ASP A 206 -6.14 -3.12 -21.40
N ASP A 207 -6.06 -4.35 -21.91
CA ASP A 207 -5.67 -5.53 -21.11
C ASP A 207 -4.19 -5.46 -20.67
N GLU A 208 -3.30 -4.97 -21.55
CA GLU A 208 -1.88 -4.76 -21.21
C GLU A 208 -1.73 -3.62 -20.20
N MET A 209 -2.45 -2.51 -20.39
CA MET A 209 -2.47 -1.39 -19.45
C MET A 209 -3.02 -1.81 -18.08
N GLN A 210 -4.06 -2.64 -18.05
CA GLN A 210 -4.63 -3.22 -16.84
C GLN A 210 -3.62 -4.09 -16.08
N GLU A 211 -2.90 -4.97 -16.76
CA GLU A 211 -1.87 -5.79 -16.09
C GLU A 211 -0.67 -4.94 -15.64
N ILE A 212 -0.23 -3.96 -16.45
CA ILE A 212 0.83 -3.04 -16.04
C ILE A 212 0.42 -2.25 -14.79
N TYR A 213 -0.80 -1.70 -14.76
CA TYR A 213 -1.32 -0.97 -13.61
C TYR A 213 -1.36 -1.84 -12.35
N ARG A 214 -1.79 -3.10 -12.48
CA ARG A 214 -1.71 -4.09 -11.39
C ARG A 214 -0.29 -4.24 -10.86
N GLN A 215 0.72 -4.35 -11.73
CA GLN A 215 2.12 -4.46 -11.29
C GLN A 215 2.59 -3.21 -10.54
N PHE A 216 2.16 -2.01 -10.96
CA PHE A 216 2.45 -0.75 -10.24
C PHE A 216 1.84 -0.73 -8.84
N VAL A 217 0.56 -1.09 -8.70
CA VAL A 217 -0.14 -1.14 -7.41
C VAL A 217 0.52 -2.15 -6.47
N LEU A 218 0.80 -3.37 -6.94
CA LEU A 218 1.46 -4.41 -6.14
C LEU A 218 2.91 -4.07 -5.78
N SER A 219 3.56 -3.22 -6.57
CA SER A 219 4.89 -2.66 -6.26
C SER A 219 4.83 -1.42 -5.37
N ASN A 220 3.63 -1.05 -4.90
CA ASN A 220 3.38 0.05 -3.99
C ASN A 220 3.97 1.38 -4.50
N TYR A 221 3.65 1.74 -5.76
CA TYR A 221 4.23 2.90 -6.42
C TYR A 221 3.97 4.24 -5.72
N LEU A 222 2.93 4.35 -4.88
CA LEU A 222 2.61 5.59 -4.15
C LEU A 222 3.49 5.85 -2.93
N ALA A 223 4.10 4.79 -2.38
CA ALA A 223 4.97 4.93 -1.22
C ALA A 223 6.30 5.61 -1.58
N GLU A 224 6.88 6.27 -0.59
CA GLU A 224 8.28 6.70 -0.68
C GLU A 224 9.16 5.47 -0.84
N LYS A 225 10.13 5.56 -1.75
CA LYS A 225 11.06 4.47 -2.07
C LYS A 225 12.48 4.91 -1.78
N THR A 226 13.26 4.00 -1.21
CA THR A 226 14.70 4.20 -0.99
C THR A 226 15.47 3.50 -2.09
N LEU A 227 15.77 4.23 -3.16
CA LEU A 227 16.43 3.71 -4.36
C LEU A 227 17.86 4.25 -4.52
N SER A 228 18.72 3.43 -5.13
CA SER A 228 20.14 3.74 -5.37
C SER A 228 20.50 3.62 -6.85
N THR A 229 21.16 4.68 -7.35
CA THR A 229 21.78 4.70 -8.68
C THR A 229 23.27 4.31 -8.65
N VAL A 230 23.80 3.97 -7.46
CA VAL A 230 25.21 3.59 -7.29
C VAL A 230 25.42 2.15 -7.74
N CYS A 231 26.25 1.95 -8.76
CA CYS A 231 26.61 0.63 -9.27
C CYS A 231 28.11 0.57 -9.63
N ASN A 232 28.77 -0.47 -9.14
CA ASN A 232 30.21 -0.69 -9.34
C ASN A 232 30.51 -1.62 -10.51
N GLN A 233 29.48 -2.22 -11.12
CA GLN A 233 29.60 -3.08 -12.29
C GLN A 233 29.65 -2.22 -13.56
N LYS A 234 30.43 -2.66 -14.57
CA LYS A 234 30.52 -2.00 -15.88
C LYS A 234 30.59 -3.06 -16.99
N PRO A 235 29.79 -2.96 -18.07
CA PRO A 235 28.69 -1.99 -18.26
C PRO A 235 27.59 -2.18 -17.20
N GLN A 236 26.78 -1.15 -16.97
CA GLN A 236 25.66 -1.23 -16.04
C GLN A 236 24.34 -0.87 -16.72
N GLU A 237 23.25 -1.46 -16.23
CA GLU A 237 21.90 -1.02 -16.52
C GLU A 237 21.39 -0.02 -15.48
N ASN A 238 20.63 0.95 -15.96
CA ASN A 238 19.89 1.89 -15.13
C ASN A 238 18.42 1.86 -15.53
N TYR A 239 17.58 2.32 -14.63
CA TYR A 239 16.14 2.39 -14.80
C TYR A 239 15.64 3.75 -14.31
N THR A 240 14.80 4.38 -15.11
CA THR A 240 14.00 5.53 -14.70
C THR A 240 12.53 5.29 -15.03
N ILE A 241 11.65 5.65 -14.09
CA ILE A 241 10.20 5.63 -14.31
C ILE A 241 9.63 6.98 -13.86
N ASN A 242 9.03 7.70 -14.80
CA ASN A 242 8.06 8.75 -14.50
C ASN A 242 6.67 8.12 -14.66
N VAL A 243 5.86 8.16 -13.60
CA VAL A 243 4.49 7.64 -13.64
C VAL A 243 3.53 8.72 -13.18
N LYS A 244 2.42 8.85 -13.88
CA LYS A 244 1.32 9.75 -13.55
C LYS A 244 0.04 8.95 -13.40
N ILE A 245 -0.54 8.99 -12.20
CA ILE A 245 -1.82 8.37 -11.91
C ILE A 245 -2.74 9.44 -11.35
N ASN A 246 -3.82 9.71 -12.07
CA ASN A 246 -4.76 10.80 -11.82
C ASN A 246 -4.02 12.14 -11.68
N GLY A 247 -4.17 12.81 -10.54
CA GLY A 247 -3.48 14.06 -10.21
C GLY A 247 -2.06 13.90 -9.65
N GLY A 248 -1.60 12.67 -9.38
CA GLY A 248 -0.31 12.39 -8.75
C GLY A 248 0.78 12.03 -9.76
N THR A 249 2.01 12.50 -9.51
CA THR A 249 3.21 12.12 -10.28
C THR A 249 4.28 11.58 -9.34
N ARG A 250 5.02 10.58 -9.81
CA ARG A 250 6.19 10.02 -9.14
C ARG A 250 7.33 9.80 -10.14
N ASP A 251 8.53 10.05 -9.68
CA ASP A 251 9.78 9.84 -10.40
C ASP A 251 10.65 8.89 -9.60
N PHE A 252 11.12 7.82 -10.25
CA PHE A 252 12.00 6.82 -9.67
C PHE A 252 13.24 6.67 -10.55
N ALA A 253 14.41 6.50 -9.91
CA ALA A 253 15.65 6.22 -10.60
C ALA A 253 16.48 5.24 -9.76
N TRP A 254 16.94 4.14 -10.37
CA TRP A 254 17.80 3.17 -9.72
C TRP A 254 18.69 2.44 -10.73
N SER A 255 19.65 1.68 -10.22
CA SER A 255 20.52 0.84 -11.03
C SER A 255 20.25 -0.64 -10.78
N GLU A 256 20.68 -1.51 -11.69
CA GLU A 256 20.59 -2.98 -11.49
C GLU A 256 21.32 -3.49 -10.24
N CYS A 257 22.28 -2.71 -9.74
CA CYS A 257 23.00 -3.01 -8.51
C CYS A 257 22.17 -2.77 -7.24
N ASP A 258 20.99 -2.17 -7.33
CA ASP A 258 20.14 -1.90 -6.16
C ASP A 258 19.48 -3.18 -5.65
N GLN A 259 20.02 -3.71 -4.56
CA GLN A 259 19.54 -4.92 -3.88
C GLN A 259 18.72 -4.60 -2.63
N SER A 260 18.31 -3.34 -2.44
CA SER A 260 17.30 -2.99 -1.43
C SER A 260 15.95 -3.64 -1.78
N ASP A 261 15.05 -3.77 -0.80
CA ASP A 261 13.71 -4.33 -1.03
C ASP A 261 12.96 -3.52 -2.11
N ASP A 262 13.08 -2.18 -2.09
CA ASP A 262 12.52 -1.29 -3.11
C ASP A 262 13.18 -1.50 -4.49
N GLY A 263 14.51 -1.60 -4.54
CA GLY A 263 15.25 -1.84 -5.78
C GLY A 263 14.88 -3.16 -6.44
N ILE A 264 14.73 -4.23 -5.64
CA ILE A 264 14.29 -5.55 -6.11
C ILE A 264 12.85 -5.49 -6.62
N ALA A 265 11.94 -4.87 -5.87
CA ALA A 265 10.53 -4.74 -6.26
C ALA A 265 10.36 -3.94 -7.55
N MET A 266 11.02 -2.78 -7.66
CA MET A 266 10.97 -1.92 -8.84
C MET A 266 11.64 -2.57 -10.06
N SER A 267 12.75 -3.31 -9.87
CA SER A 267 13.35 -4.09 -10.96
C SER A 267 12.44 -5.22 -11.44
N LYS A 268 11.67 -5.83 -10.53
CA LYS A 268 10.66 -6.83 -10.91
C LYS A 268 9.52 -6.20 -11.70
N LEU A 269 9.04 -5.02 -11.31
CA LEU A 269 8.05 -4.24 -12.06
C LEU A 269 8.50 -4.01 -13.50
N VAL A 270 9.73 -3.51 -13.72
CA VAL A 270 10.29 -3.31 -15.07
C VAL A 270 10.29 -4.60 -15.86
N LYS A 271 10.74 -5.71 -15.26
CA LYS A 271 10.73 -7.03 -15.93
C LYS A 271 9.33 -7.47 -16.34
N SER A 272 8.32 -7.26 -15.48
CA SER A 272 6.93 -7.55 -15.80
C SER A 272 6.44 -6.71 -16.98
N ILE A 273 6.70 -5.39 -16.99
CA ILE A 273 6.31 -4.50 -18.09
C ILE A 273 6.96 -4.94 -19.41
N VAL A 274 8.26 -5.20 -19.40
CA VAL A 274 9.00 -5.66 -20.59
C VAL A 274 8.49 -7.02 -21.08
N ALA A 275 8.08 -7.92 -20.18
CA ALA A 275 7.50 -9.20 -20.56
C ALA A 275 6.13 -9.04 -21.23
N ILE A 276 5.33 -8.04 -20.84
CA ILE A 276 4.06 -7.70 -21.48
C ILE A 276 4.31 -7.20 -22.91
N LEU A 277 5.26 -6.27 -23.10
CA LEU A 277 5.63 -5.77 -24.43
C LEU A 277 6.02 -6.88 -25.42
N LYS A 278 6.79 -7.88 -24.95
CA LYS A 278 7.22 -9.00 -25.81
C LYS A 278 6.07 -9.86 -26.30
N GLN A 279 4.96 -9.87 -25.59
CA GLN A 279 3.77 -10.66 -25.92
C GLN A 279 2.74 -9.88 -26.74
N ASN A 280 3.04 -8.61 -27.04
CA ASN A 280 2.14 -7.75 -27.79
C ASN A 280 1.99 -8.27 -29.24
N ALA A 281 0.80 -8.80 -29.54
CA ALA A 281 0.52 -9.44 -30.82
C ALA A 281 0.49 -8.45 -32.01
N ASP A 282 0.26 -7.16 -31.75
CA ASP A 282 0.24 -6.13 -32.79
C ASP A 282 1.66 -5.74 -33.25
N TYR A 283 2.67 -6.07 -32.45
CA TYR A 283 4.08 -5.77 -32.71
C TYR A 283 4.98 -7.00 -32.52
N PRO A 284 4.79 -8.08 -33.30
CA PRO A 284 5.50 -9.35 -33.12
C PRO A 284 7.02 -9.23 -33.28
N ASP A 285 7.49 -8.21 -34.00
CA ASP A 285 8.93 -7.96 -34.17
C ASP A 285 9.63 -7.60 -32.85
N ILE A 286 8.92 -7.02 -31.86
CA ILE A 286 9.48 -6.65 -30.55
C ILE A 286 10.07 -7.86 -29.82
N GLU A 287 9.38 -9.00 -29.85
CA GLU A 287 9.84 -10.24 -29.22
C GLU A 287 11.23 -10.64 -29.73
N THR A 288 11.46 -10.44 -31.03
CA THR A 288 12.71 -10.82 -31.68
C THR A 288 13.85 -9.84 -31.38
N LEU A 289 13.54 -8.59 -31.03
CA LEU A 289 14.52 -7.50 -30.82
C LEU A 289 15.12 -7.48 -29.41
N LEU A 290 14.35 -7.78 -28.37
CA LEU A 290 14.79 -7.61 -26.97
C LEU A 290 15.64 -8.78 -26.44
N TYR A 291 16.77 -8.49 -25.78
CA TYR A 291 17.48 -9.43 -24.91
C TYR A 291 16.70 -9.64 -23.58
N LEU A 292 16.93 -10.76 -22.88
CA LEU A 292 16.51 -10.99 -21.48
C LEU A 292 17.73 -10.81 -20.58
#